data_AF-A0A072NTB1-F1
#
_entry.id   AF-A0A072NTB1-F1
#
_cell.length_a   1.000
_cell.length_b   1.000
_cell.length_c   1.000
_cell.angle_alpha   90.00
_cell.angle_beta   90.00
_cell.angle_gamma   90.00
#
_symmetry.space_group_name_H-M   'P 1'
#
loop_
_entity.id
_entity.type
_entity.pdbx_description
1 polymer ?
#
loop_
_entity_poly.entity_id
_entity_poly.type
_entity_poly.pdbx_seq_one_letter_code
_entity_poly.pdbx_strand_id
1 'polypeptide(L)'
;MSGINPFAEQEVVSSTSLIIADLLIPGRGEPIKDAALVFNGGRILYVGGKDQMPEIYTLLPATRLPVVMPGLWDCHVHMLGHVHFSGTAIWNLNPVIAGARLIRDAAELLGAGFTSIRDCGGHGLLIDKVIQEGHMPGPKIYSCNALISQTGGHADNHELPLNVWRDACEKRVPCHLCDGPDECLKAVRLQLRQGANFIKVCASGGVGSPGDNPEHRQFSDLELEAMVAEASRAERIVAAHCHGKSGIIAALKAGAHTIEHGTYMDEECIKLMLEKGAILVATRAINEAVKKQTQLLNPESLKKFEKIEPQRRAAYAAAVKGGVKIALGSDFGVSIPGHHAGHGANALELKCAVDAGMTPLQAIEAGTANGPLTLGPQAPLSGELKEGYDADFIAVAGNPLDDIEILTMPDNITHVWRGGKLYKSPGLPVVTSKLQK
;
A
#
# COMPACT_ATOMS: atom_id res chain seq x y z
N MET A 1 -3.63 -42.13 -23.54
CA MET A 1 -4.25 -41.03 -24.31
C MET A 1 -5.22 -40.32 -23.39
N SER A 2 -4.75 -39.28 -22.70
CA SER A 2 -5.57 -38.44 -21.84
C SER A 2 -6.47 -37.59 -22.74
N GLY A 3 -7.76 -37.93 -22.80
CA GLY A 3 -8.75 -37.17 -23.54
C GLY A 3 -8.97 -35.82 -22.87
N ILE A 4 -8.28 -34.80 -23.36
CA ILE A 4 -8.60 -33.41 -23.07
C ILE A 4 -9.90 -33.11 -23.82
N ASN A 5 -10.90 -32.59 -23.10
CA ASN A 5 -12.21 -32.25 -23.64
C ASN A 5 -12.06 -31.10 -24.67
N PRO A 6 -12.33 -31.31 -25.97
CA PRO A 6 -12.15 -30.28 -27.00
C PRO A 6 -13.00 -29.03 -26.77
N PHE A 7 -14.12 -29.18 -26.04
CA PHE A 7 -15.00 -28.06 -25.68
C PHE A 7 -14.39 -27.18 -24.58
N ALA A 8 -13.58 -27.75 -23.68
CA ALA A 8 -12.87 -26.98 -22.66
C ALA A 8 -11.73 -26.16 -23.27
N GLU A 9 -11.02 -26.69 -24.27
CA GLU A 9 -10.03 -25.92 -25.04
C GLU A 9 -10.68 -24.77 -25.82
N GLN A 10 -11.86 -24.97 -26.42
CA GLN A 10 -12.59 -23.90 -27.11
C GLN A 10 -13.11 -22.78 -26.19
N GLU A 11 -13.61 -23.11 -24.99
CA GLU A 11 -14.07 -22.10 -24.01
C GLU A 11 -12.93 -21.26 -23.43
N VAL A 12 -11.76 -21.89 -23.21
CA VAL A 12 -10.53 -21.20 -22.77
C VAL A 12 -10.07 -20.21 -23.84
N VAL A 13 -10.16 -20.56 -25.13
CA VAL A 13 -9.74 -19.65 -26.22
C VAL A 13 -10.68 -18.46 -26.38
N SER A 14 -12.00 -18.59 -26.16
CA SER A 14 -12.94 -17.45 -26.34
C SER A 14 -12.88 -16.37 -25.25
N SER A 15 -12.23 -16.65 -24.12
CA SER A 15 -12.12 -15.74 -22.96
C SER A 15 -10.67 -15.33 -22.65
N THR A 16 -9.70 -15.82 -23.42
CA THR A 16 -8.28 -15.47 -23.28
C THR A 16 -7.96 -14.19 -24.03
N SER A 17 -7.16 -13.33 -23.40
CA SER A 17 -6.67 -12.08 -23.97
C SER A 17 -5.17 -12.13 -24.19
N LEU A 18 -4.71 -11.49 -25.26
CA LEU A 18 -3.30 -11.37 -25.62
C LEU A 18 -2.89 -9.89 -25.68
N ILE A 19 -1.87 -9.54 -24.91
CA ILE A 19 -1.17 -8.26 -24.99
C ILE A 19 0.20 -8.50 -25.62
N ILE A 20 0.54 -7.70 -26.62
CA ILE A 20 1.89 -7.59 -27.15
C ILE A 20 2.47 -6.26 -26.68
N ALA A 21 3.61 -6.30 -26.00
CA ALA A 21 4.26 -5.13 -25.44
C ALA A 21 5.62 -4.89 -26.11
N ASP A 22 5.91 -3.65 -26.52
CA ASP A 22 7.25 -3.33 -27.03
C ASP A 22 8.30 -3.50 -25.90
N LEU A 23 7.91 -3.16 -24.66
CA LEU A 23 8.65 -3.42 -23.43
C LEU A 23 7.70 -3.95 -22.34
N LEU A 24 8.03 -5.09 -21.74
CA LEU A 24 7.37 -5.63 -20.55
C LEU A 24 8.34 -5.62 -19.38
N ILE A 25 7.97 -4.93 -18.30
CA ILE A 25 8.71 -4.92 -17.05
C ILE A 25 8.00 -5.91 -16.11
N PRO A 26 8.60 -7.06 -15.75
CA PRO A 26 7.88 -8.12 -15.04
C PRO A 26 7.57 -7.81 -13.56
N GLY A 27 8.06 -6.70 -13.03
CA GLY A 27 8.02 -6.35 -11.60
C GLY A 27 9.30 -6.79 -10.89
N ARG A 28 9.73 -8.03 -11.11
CA ARG A 28 11.01 -8.58 -10.62
C ARG A 28 11.76 -9.27 -11.75
N GLY A 29 13.05 -8.97 -11.87
CA GLY A 29 13.91 -9.49 -12.94
C GLY A 29 13.99 -8.56 -14.15
N GLU A 30 14.62 -9.05 -15.21
CA GLU A 30 14.96 -8.23 -16.38
C GLU A 30 13.73 -7.90 -17.25
N PRO A 31 13.61 -6.65 -17.74
CA PRO A 31 12.60 -6.29 -18.73
C PRO A 31 12.74 -7.07 -20.04
N ILE A 32 11.61 -7.41 -20.65
CA ILE A 32 11.51 -8.21 -21.88
C ILE A 32 11.08 -7.29 -23.02
N LYS A 33 11.85 -7.26 -24.12
CA LYS A 33 11.47 -6.55 -25.35
C LYS A 33 10.63 -7.46 -26.24
N ASP A 34 9.75 -6.86 -27.05
CA ASP A 34 8.85 -7.59 -27.97
C ASP A 34 8.14 -8.75 -27.26
N ALA A 35 7.55 -8.44 -26.12
CA ALA A 35 6.98 -9.42 -25.20
C ALA A 35 5.53 -9.75 -25.51
N ALA A 36 5.08 -10.90 -25.03
CA ALA A 36 3.68 -11.30 -24.99
C ALA A 36 3.24 -11.62 -23.56
N LEU A 37 2.05 -11.14 -23.21
CA LEU A 37 1.34 -11.44 -21.96
C LEU A 37 -0.02 -12.03 -22.33
N VAL A 38 -0.27 -13.26 -21.89
CA VAL A 38 -1.54 -13.96 -22.10
C VAL A 38 -2.20 -14.18 -20.75
N PHE A 39 -3.49 -13.90 -20.67
CA PHE A 39 -4.27 -14.10 -19.46
C PHE A 39 -5.70 -14.52 -19.78
N ASN A 40 -6.31 -15.26 -18.86
CA ASN A 40 -7.69 -15.67 -18.93
C ASN A 40 -8.36 -15.43 -17.58
N GLY A 41 -9.45 -14.68 -17.59
CA GLY A 41 -10.06 -14.18 -16.37
C GLY A 41 -9.01 -13.51 -15.48
N GLY A 42 -9.02 -13.83 -14.20
CA GLY A 42 -8.09 -13.24 -13.23
C GLY A 42 -6.66 -13.78 -13.23
N ARG A 43 -6.24 -14.64 -14.17
CA ARG A 43 -4.96 -15.35 -14.09
C ARG A 43 -4.11 -15.18 -15.34
N ILE A 44 -2.82 -14.96 -15.13
CA ILE A 44 -1.80 -14.93 -16.18
C ILE A 44 -1.46 -16.37 -16.59
N LEU A 45 -1.51 -16.64 -17.89
CA LEU A 45 -1.23 -17.94 -18.51
C LEU A 45 0.15 -18.00 -19.17
N TYR A 46 0.70 -16.87 -19.62
CA TYR A 46 2.03 -16.81 -20.23
C TYR A 46 2.59 -15.40 -20.14
N VAL A 47 3.90 -15.31 -19.88
CA VAL A 47 4.72 -14.10 -20.02
C VAL A 47 6.06 -14.49 -20.60
N GLY A 48 6.49 -13.80 -21.66
CA GLY A 48 7.80 -14.06 -22.26
C GLY A 48 7.99 -13.31 -23.57
N GLY A 49 9.06 -13.65 -24.30
CA GLY A 49 9.26 -13.16 -25.66
C GLY A 49 8.10 -13.59 -26.57
N LYS A 50 7.66 -12.70 -27.46
CA LYS A 50 6.58 -13.02 -28.41
C LYS A 50 6.96 -14.18 -29.34
N ASP A 51 8.23 -14.29 -29.70
CA ASP A 51 8.79 -15.37 -30.52
C ASP A 51 8.78 -16.74 -29.83
N GLN A 52 8.76 -16.74 -28.49
CA GLN A 52 8.70 -17.94 -27.66
C GLN A 52 7.26 -18.29 -27.22
N MET A 53 6.27 -17.48 -27.63
CA MET A 53 4.87 -17.67 -27.24
C MET A 53 4.32 -19.00 -27.80
N PRO A 54 3.67 -19.83 -26.97
CA PRO A 54 3.06 -21.07 -27.43
C PRO A 54 2.11 -20.89 -28.62
N GLU A 55 2.17 -21.81 -29.60
CA GLU A 55 1.41 -21.71 -30.86
C GLU A 55 -0.10 -21.54 -30.65
N ILE A 56 -0.65 -22.13 -29.59
CA ILE A 56 -2.07 -22.03 -29.22
C ILE A 56 -2.55 -20.59 -29.02
N TYR A 57 -1.65 -19.65 -28.70
CA TYR A 57 -1.99 -18.24 -28.48
C TYR A 57 -1.79 -17.36 -29.73
N THR A 58 -1.19 -17.88 -30.80
CA THR A 58 -0.81 -17.08 -31.99
C THR A 58 -2.00 -16.55 -32.78
N LEU A 59 -3.15 -17.21 -32.68
CA LEU A 59 -4.39 -16.82 -33.36
C LEU A 59 -5.27 -15.87 -32.52
N LEU A 60 -4.88 -15.55 -31.29
CA LEU A 60 -5.64 -14.64 -30.43
C LEU A 60 -5.58 -13.19 -30.97
N PRO A 61 -6.68 -12.43 -30.89
CA PRO A 61 -6.64 -11.00 -31.13
C PRO A 61 -5.66 -10.32 -30.16
N ALA A 62 -4.67 -9.63 -30.71
CA ALA A 62 -3.64 -8.96 -29.93
C ALA A 62 -3.95 -7.48 -29.74
N THR A 63 -3.89 -7.00 -28.49
CA THR A 63 -3.78 -5.57 -28.20
C THR A 63 -2.29 -5.21 -28.09
N ARG A 64 -1.86 -4.16 -28.78
CA ARG A 64 -0.46 -3.71 -28.78
C ARG A 64 -0.30 -2.50 -27.87
N LEU A 65 0.67 -2.55 -26.97
CA LEU A 65 0.93 -1.52 -25.98
C LEU A 65 2.44 -1.21 -25.94
N PRO A 66 2.85 0.04 -25.71
CA PRO A 66 4.26 0.40 -25.71
C PRO A 66 4.99 -0.20 -24.50
N VAL A 67 4.47 0.03 -23.30
CA VAL A 67 5.07 -0.47 -22.06
C VAL A 67 4.01 -1.12 -21.17
N VAL A 68 4.30 -2.31 -20.66
CA VAL A 68 3.42 -3.07 -19.75
C VAL A 68 4.20 -3.45 -18.49
N MET A 69 3.56 -3.31 -17.33
CA MET A 69 4.14 -3.69 -16.04
C MET A 69 3.04 -4.14 -15.05
N PRO A 70 3.36 -4.82 -13.92
CA PRO A 70 2.35 -5.14 -12.92
C PRO A 70 1.65 -3.88 -12.42
N GLY A 71 0.41 -4.05 -11.96
CA GLY A 71 -0.30 -2.99 -11.28
C GLY A 71 0.44 -2.60 -9.99
N LEU A 72 0.42 -1.30 -9.69
CA LEU A 72 1.14 -0.76 -8.55
C LEU A 72 0.49 -1.17 -7.24
N TRP A 73 1.34 -1.32 -6.23
CA TRP A 73 0.98 -1.50 -4.83
C TRP A 73 1.33 -0.24 -4.04
N ASP A 74 0.41 0.23 -3.20
CA ASP A 74 0.72 1.15 -2.12
C ASP A 74 0.53 0.43 -0.78
N CYS A 75 1.63 0.19 -0.07
CA CYS A 75 1.66 -0.60 1.15
C CYS A 75 1.36 0.20 2.42
N HIS A 76 1.00 1.48 2.31
CA HIS A 76 0.57 2.25 3.47
C HIS A 76 -0.31 3.42 2.99
N VAL A 77 -1.62 3.22 3.05
CA VAL A 77 -2.62 4.30 2.88
C VAL A 77 -3.58 4.31 4.07
N HIS A 78 -4.40 5.36 4.15
CA HIS A 78 -5.47 5.47 5.13
C HIS A 78 -6.81 5.78 4.46
N MET A 79 -7.71 4.79 4.38
CA MET A 79 -9.02 4.93 3.75
C MET A 79 -10.03 5.55 4.74
N LEU A 80 -9.89 6.85 5.04
CA LEU A 80 -10.63 7.53 6.11
C LEU A 80 -11.82 8.40 5.66
N GLY A 81 -11.82 8.94 4.43
CA GLY A 81 -12.88 9.84 3.97
C GLY A 81 -12.80 11.26 4.56
N HIS A 82 -11.68 11.59 5.23
CA HIS A 82 -11.49 12.89 5.85
C HIS A 82 -10.95 13.90 4.85
N VAL A 83 -11.16 15.18 5.13
CA VAL A 83 -10.62 16.29 4.31
C VAL A 83 -9.57 17.12 5.06
N HIS A 84 -9.31 16.78 6.33
CA HIS A 84 -8.34 17.47 7.18
C HIS A 84 -7.56 16.45 8.02
N PHE A 85 -6.24 16.68 8.14
CA PHE A 85 -5.37 15.94 9.05
C PHE A 85 -5.57 16.44 10.50
N SER A 86 -6.66 16.03 11.15
CA SER A 86 -6.93 16.35 12.55
C SER A 86 -7.69 15.21 13.21
N GLY A 87 -7.27 14.81 14.43
CA GLY A 87 -7.97 13.81 15.24
C GLY A 87 -9.42 14.22 15.52
N THR A 88 -9.68 15.50 15.73
CA THR A 88 -11.02 16.07 15.90
C THR A 88 -11.83 16.03 14.61
N ALA A 89 -11.21 16.18 13.44
CA ALA A 89 -11.90 16.02 12.16
C ALA A 89 -12.31 14.56 11.91
N ILE A 90 -11.44 13.60 12.24
CA ILE A 90 -11.76 12.16 12.16
C ILE A 90 -12.89 11.82 13.13
N TRP A 91 -12.84 12.32 14.36
CA TRP A 91 -13.92 12.16 15.34
C TRP A 91 -15.25 12.73 14.82
N ASN A 92 -15.29 13.93 14.26
CA ASN A 92 -16.56 14.54 13.85
C ASN A 92 -17.09 14.02 12.49
N LEU A 93 -16.35 13.14 11.82
CA LEU A 93 -16.73 12.66 10.50
C LEU A 93 -17.92 11.68 10.59
N ASN A 94 -18.96 11.98 9.82
CA ASN A 94 -20.08 11.06 9.63
C ASN A 94 -19.64 9.90 8.72
N PRO A 95 -19.85 8.63 9.12
CA PRO A 95 -19.43 7.47 8.33
C PRO A 95 -20.04 7.40 6.91
N VAL A 96 -21.26 7.92 6.72
CA VAL A 96 -21.89 7.99 5.38
C VAL A 96 -21.16 8.98 4.49
N ILE A 97 -20.78 10.14 5.04
CA ILE A 97 -19.97 11.13 4.30
C ILE A 97 -18.58 10.54 3.99
N ALA A 98 -17.97 9.85 4.95
CA ALA A 98 -16.68 9.18 4.75
C ALA A 98 -16.77 8.17 3.59
N GLY A 99 -17.73 7.26 3.65
CA GLY A 99 -17.94 6.25 2.62
C GLY A 99 -18.20 6.85 1.24
N ALA A 100 -19.04 7.90 1.15
CA ALA A 100 -19.32 8.57 -0.12
C ALA A 100 -18.06 9.18 -0.77
N ARG A 101 -17.14 9.73 0.03
CA ARG A 101 -15.86 10.25 -0.45
C ARG A 101 -14.91 9.14 -0.88
N LEU A 102 -14.85 8.06 -0.11
CA LEU A 102 -13.98 6.91 -0.40
C LEU A 102 -14.32 6.21 -1.74
N ILE A 103 -15.55 6.38 -2.25
CA ILE A 103 -15.91 5.90 -3.60
C ILE A 103 -14.99 6.52 -4.66
N ARG A 104 -14.81 7.84 -4.59
CA ARG A 104 -13.92 8.57 -5.50
C ARG A 104 -12.47 8.19 -5.24
N ASP A 105 -12.05 8.15 -3.99
CA ASP A 105 -10.66 7.87 -3.61
C ASP A 105 -10.17 6.53 -4.17
N ALA A 106 -10.99 5.48 -4.06
CA ALA A 106 -10.67 4.17 -4.62
C ALA A 106 -10.60 4.20 -6.16
N ALA A 107 -11.49 4.94 -6.81
CA ALA A 107 -11.47 5.11 -8.26
C ALA A 107 -10.23 5.91 -8.73
N GLU A 108 -9.79 6.91 -7.98
CA GLU A 108 -8.58 7.70 -8.24
C GLU A 108 -7.31 6.86 -8.07
N LEU A 109 -7.23 6.01 -7.03
CA LEU A 109 -6.16 5.03 -6.88
C LEU A 109 -6.07 4.08 -8.08
N LEU A 110 -7.19 3.46 -8.46
CA LEU A 110 -7.21 2.53 -9.59
C LEU A 110 -6.87 3.25 -10.91
N GLY A 111 -7.40 4.46 -11.10
CA GLY A 111 -7.10 5.30 -12.26
C GLY A 111 -5.64 5.71 -12.37
N ALA A 112 -4.93 5.80 -11.24
CA ALA A 112 -3.49 6.05 -11.16
C ALA A 112 -2.64 4.77 -11.27
N GLY A 113 -3.26 3.60 -11.55
CA GLY A 113 -2.55 2.35 -11.77
C GLY A 113 -2.31 1.49 -10.54
N PHE A 114 -2.84 1.89 -9.37
CA PHE A 114 -2.80 1.05 -8.17
C PHE A 114 -3.89 -0.01 -8.24
N THR A 115 -3.50 -1.27 -8.43
CA THR A 115 -4.43 -2.40 -8.47
C THR A 115 -4.61 -3.03 -7.09
N SER A 116 -3.68 -2.79 -6.17
CA SER A 116 -3.74 -3.23 -4.79
C SER A 116 -3.24 -2.18 -3.81
N ILE A 117 -3.83 -2.11 -2.61
CA ILE A 117 -3.37 -1.23 -1.54
C ILE A 117 -3.42 -1.93 -0.17
N ARG A 118 -2.58 -1.47 0.75
CA ARG A 118 -2.61 -1.85 2.17
C ARG A 118 -3.08 -0.66 3.02
N ASP A 119 -4.30 -0.76 3.53
CA ASP A 119 -4.93 0.23 4.41
C ASP A 119 -4.46 0.04 5.86
N CYS A 120 -3.61 0.95 6.33
CA CYS A 120 -2.94 0.94 7.63
C CYS A 120 -3.77 1.58 8.76
N GLY A 121 -5.07 1.71 8.57
CA GLY A 121 -6.02 2.20 9.57
C GLY A 121 -7.08 3.05 8.90
N GLY A 122 -8.28 2.50 8.76
CA GLY A 122 -9.32 3.10 7.94
C GLY A 122 -10.56 2.21 7.79
N HIS A 123 -11.38 2.57 6.82
CA HIS A 123 -12.59 1.82 6.46
C HIS A 123 -12.34 0.85 5.29
N GLY A 124 -11.08 0.47 5.04
CA GLY A 124 -10.67 -0.32 3.88
C GLY A 124 -11.42 -1.63 3.72
N LEU A 125 -11.68 -2.39 4.81
CA LEU A 125 -12.46 -3.64 4.74
C LEU A 125 -13.87 -3.44 4.17
N LEU A 126 -14.54 -2.35 4.56
CA LEU A 126 -15.90 -2.05 4.10
C LEU A 126 -15.88 -1.62 2.63
N ILE A 127 -14.92 -0.79 2.23
CA ILE A 127 -14.76 -0.34 0.85
C ILE A 127 -14.39 -1.52 -0.07
N ASP A 128 -13.49 -2.41 0.37
CA ASP A 128 -13.11 -3.62 -0.36
C ASP A 128 -14.33 -4.49 -0.67
N LYS A 129 -15.23 -4.65 0.32
CA LYS A 129 -16.47 -5.42 0.14
C LYS A 129 -17.32 -4.83 -0.98
N VAL A 130 -17.55 -3.51 -0.98
CA VAL A 130 -18.35 -2.82 -2.01
C VAL A 130 -17.71 -2.95 -3.40
N ILE A 131 -16.36 -2.90 -3.46
CA ILE A 131 -15.59 -3.12 -4.69
C ILE A 131 -15.73 -4.56 -5.20
N GLN A 132 -15.66 -5.56 -4.32
CA GLN A 132 -15.81 -6.97 -4.67
C GLN A 132 -17.23 -7.33 -5.12
N GLU A 133 -18.24 -6.67 -4.53
CA GLU A 133 -19.65 -6.77 -4.96
C GLU A 133 -19.89 -6.10 -6.34
N GLY A 134 -18.90 -5.37 -6.87
CA GLY A 134 -18.96 -4.75 -8.19
C GLY A 134 -19.72 -3.43 -8.24
N HIS A 135 -20.06 -2.85 -7.09
CA HIS A 135 -20.80 -1.59 -7.01
C HIS A 135 -19.96 -0.36 -7.36
N MET A 136 -18.63 -0.47 -7.33
CA MET A 136 -17.70 0.60 -7.69
C MET A 136 -16.34 0.05 -8.16
N PRO A 137 -15.59 0.79 -8.99
CA PRO A 137 -14.20 0.48 -9.29
C PRO A 137 -13.30 0.83 -8.10
N GLY A 138 -12.19 0.09 -7.97
CA GLY A 138 -11.12 0.40 -7.02
C GLY A 138 -10.03 -0.68 -7.04
N PRO A 139 -8.92 -0.48 -6.31
CA PRO A 139 -7.93 -1.54 -6.07
C PRO A 139 -8.52 -2.68 -5.22
N LYS A 140 -7.82 -3.81 -5.15
CA LYS A 140 -7.99 -4.77 -4.05
C LYS A 140 -7.42 -4.14 -2.78
N ILE A 141 -8.17 -4.16 -1.68
CA ILE A 141 -7.75 -3.53 -0.42
C ILE A 141 -7.47 -4.61 0.62
N TYR A 142 -6.26 -4.58 1.16
CA TYR A 142 -5.87 -5.36 2.34
C TYR A 142 -5.82 -4.42 3.53
N SER A 143 -6.62 -4.64 4.57
CA SER A 143 -6.79 -3.66 5.64
C SER A 143 -6.51 -4.25 7.01
N CYS A 144 -5.93 -3.45 7.91
CA CYS A 144 -5.82 -3.78 9.32
C CYS A 144 -7.09 -3.44 10.12
N ASN A 145 -8.12 -2.88 9.46
CA ASN A 145 -9.28 -2.24 10.08
C ASN A 145 -8.85 -1.04 10.93
N ALA A 146 -8.57 -1.28 12.21
CA ALA A 146 -8.13 -0.25 13.15
C ALA A 146 -6.66 -0.42 13.48
N LEU A 147 -5.92 0.70 13.54
CA LEU A 147 -4.59 0.68 14.13
C LEU A 147 -4.68 0.60 15.67
N ILE A 148 -3.74 -0.11 16.28
CA ILE A 148 -3.70 -0.34 17.73
C ILE A 148 -2.67 0.60 18.36
N SER A 149 -3.08 1.32 19.41
CA SER A 149 -2.24 2.27 20.15
C SER A 149 -2.44 2.10 21.66
N GLN A 150 -1.44 2.47 22.45
CA GLN A 150 -1.58 2.56 23.90
C GLN A 150 -2.30 3.86 24.28
N THR A 151 -2.77 3.95 25.54
CA THR A 151 -3.16 5.23 26.13
C THR A 151 -1.97 6.19 26.15
N GLY A 152 -2.21 7.45 25.78
CA GLY A 152 -1.18 8.47 25.57
C GLY A 152 -0.28 8.22 24.35
N GLY A 153 -0.68 7.30 23.48
CA GLY A 153 0.06 6.90 22.29
C GLY A 153 -0.25 7.73 21.05
N HIS A 154 0.34 7.34 19.91
CA HIS A 154 0.26 8.10 18.66
C HIS A 154 -1.19 8.26 18.14
N ALA A 155 -2.03 7.26 18.36
CA ALA A 155 -3.42 7.28 17.91
C ALA A 155 -4.42 7.67 19.01
N ASP A 156 -3.92 8.13 20.16
CA ASP A 156 -4.75 8.71 21.21
C ASP A 156 -5.11 10.18 20.87
N ASN A 157 -6.27 10.64 21.35
CA ASN A 157 -6.73 12.01 21.15
C ASN A 157 -6.71 12.77 22.48
N HIS A 158 -5.63 13.51 22.70
CA HIS A 158 -5.40 14.32 23.90
C HIS A 158 -6.34 15.54 24.04
N GLU A 159 -7.14 15.89 23.03
CA GLU A 159 -8.12 16.97 23.09
C GLU A 159 -9.47 16.53 23.70
N LEU A 160 -9.69 15.21 23.82
CA LEU A 160 -10.95 14.63 24.32
C LEU A 160 -10.72 13.89 25.65
N PRO A 161 -11.74 13.82 26.53
CA PRO A 161 -11.68 12.92 27.68
C PRO A 161 -11.47 11.47 27.23
N LEU A 162 -10.58 10.75 27.91
CA LEU A 162 -10.17 9.38 27.53
C LEU A 162 -11.36 8.44 27.33
N ASN A 163 -12.38 8.50 28.19
CA ASN A 163 -13.56 7.66 28.08
C ASN A 163 -14.39 7.97 26.82
N VAL A 164 -14.43 9.22 26.39
CA VAL A 164 -15.10 9.64 25.15
C VAL A 164 -14.34 9.12 23.93
N TRP A 165 -13.00 9.21 23.95
CA TRP A 165 -12.18 8.71 22.86
C TRP A 165 -12.15 7.18 22.78
N ARG A 166 -12.11 6.47 23.91
CA ARG A 166 -12.25 5.00 23.93
C ARG A 166 -13.59 4.56 23.34
N ASP A 167 -14.70 5.20 23.73
CA ASP A 167 -16.03 4.94 23.14
C ASP A 167 -16.06 5.19 21.62
N ALA A 168 -15.34 6.23 21.16
CA ALA A 168 -15.17 6.53 19.75
C ALA A 168 -14.49 5.41 18.97
N CYS A 169 -13.35 4.97 19.48
CA CYS A 169 -12.51 3.91 18.91
C CYS A 169 -13.28 2.59 18.81
N GLU A 170 -14.10 2.27 19.81
CA GLU A 170 -14.91 1.06 19.80
C GLU A 170 -16.05 1.09 18.77
N LYS A 171 -16.59 2.28 18.45
CA LYS A 171 -17.83 2.40 17.67
C LYS A 171 -17.65 2.86 16.23
N ARG A 172 -16.69 3.74 15.95
CA ARG A 172 -16.67 4.47 14.66
C ARG A 172 -15.31 4.95 14.17
N VAL A 173 -14.35 5.20 15.06
CA VAL A 173 -13.01 5.61 14.67
C VAL A 173 -12.17 4.35 14.42
N PRO A 174 -11.46 4.21 13.29
CA PRO A 174 -10.62 3.06 13.00
C PRO A 174 -9.29 3.10 13.78
N CYS A 175 -9.39 3.20 15.10
CA CYS A 175 -8.33 3.14 16.09
C CYS A 175 -8.79 2.23 17.23
N HIS A 176 -7.87 1.57 17.93
CA HIS A 176 -8.18 0.80 19.13
C HIS A 176 -7.13 1.07 20.21
N LEU A 177 -7.58 1.56 21.37
CA LEU A 177 -6.72 1.76 22.53
C LEU A 177 -6.69 0.53 23.43
N CYS A 178 -5.50 0.11 23.85
CA CYS A 178 -5.32 -0.99 24.79
C CYS A 178 -4.06 -0.81 25.64
N ASP A 179 -4.12 -1.27 26.88
CA ASP A 179 -3.01 -1.18 27.82
C ASP A 179 -2.82 -2.52 28.56
N GLY A 180 -1.61 -3.05 28.55
CA GLY A 180 -1.25 -4.35 29.10
C GLY A 180 -1.40 -5.52 28.10
N PRO A 181 -0.65 -6.63 28.31
CA PRO A 181 -0.62 -7.75 27.35
C PRO A 181 -1.99 -8.37 27.06
N ASP A 182 -2.85 -8.49 28.06
CA ASP A 182 -4.19 -9.09 27.91
C ASP A 182 -5.11 -8.22 27.03
N GLU A 183 -5.10 -6.90 27.23
CA GLU A 183 -5.87 -5.98 26.37
C GLU A 183 -5.29 -5.94 24.96
N CYS A 184 -3.96 -5.96 24.81
CA CYS A 184 -3.29 -6.00 23.51
C CYS A 184 -3.64 -7.26 22.70
N LEU A 185 -3.64 -8.43 23.34
CA LEU A 185 -4.10 -9.68 22.73
C LEU A 185 -5.57 -9.58 22.33
N LYS A 186 -6.43 -9.03 23.19
CA LYS A 186 -7.86 -8.82 22.87
C LYS A 186 -8.02 -7.85 21.70
N ALA A 187 -7.24 -6.78 21.63
CA ALA A 187 -7.26 -5.81 20.55
C ALA A 187 -6.98 -6.45 19.19
N VAL A 188 -5.98 -7.34 19.12
CA VAL A 188 -5.70 -8.14 17.91
C VAL A 188 -6.90 -8.99 17.53
N ARG A 189 -7.48 -9.73 18.48
CA ARG A 189 -8.67 -10.57 18.21
C ARG A 189 -9.86 -9.77 17.70
N LEU A 190 -10.06 -8.54 18.18
CA LEU A 190 -11.12 -7.67 17.69
C LEU A 190 -10.92 -7.28 16.23
N GLN A 191 -9.68 -7.05 15.78
CA GLN A 191 -9.40 -6.75 14.37
C GLN A 191 -9.57 -8.01 13.51
N LEU A 192 -9.09 -9.16 14.00
CA LEU A 192 -9.29 -10.45 13.35
C LEU A 192 -10.78 -10.78 13.18
N ARG A 193 -11.61 -10.46 14.19
CA ARG A 193 -13.07 -10.63 14.13
C ARG A 193 -13.71 -9.82 13.00
N GLN A 194 -13.18 -8.64 12.68
CA GLN A 194 -13.66 -7.82 11.56
C GLN A 194 -13.16 -8.32 10.21
N GLY A 195 -12.17 -9.23 10.19
CA GLY A 195 -11.59 -9.77 8.97
C GLY A 195 -10.28 -9.09 8.54
N ALA A 196 -9.56 -8.45 9.47
CA ALA A 196 -8.28 -7.81 9.17
C ALA A 196 -7.28 -8.78 8.49
N ASN A 197 -6.62 -8.29 7.44
CA ASN A 197 -5.61 -9.03 6.67
C ASN A 197 -4.23 -9.00 7.34
N PHE A 198 -3.99 -7.99 8.18
CA PHE A 198 -2.78 -7.84 8.98
C PHE A 198 -3.10 -6.99 10.21
N ILE A 199 -2.17 -6.89 11.15
CA ILE A 199 -2.33 -6.06 12.35
C ILE A 199 -1.40 -4.85 12.24
N LYS A 200 -1.88 -3.67 12.63
CA LYS A 200 -1.09 -2.44 12.67
C LYS A 200 -0.97 -1.94 14.11
N VAL A 201 0.25 -1.62 14.54
CA VAL A 201 0.53 -1.10 15.89
C VAL A 201 1.32 0.20 15.86
N CYS A 202 1.11 1.07 16.85
CA CYS A 202 1.93 2.26 17.11
C CYS A 202 3.02 1.94 18.13
N ALA A 203 4.25 1.66 17.67
CA ALA A 203 5.37 1.28 18.52
C ALA A 203 6.37 2.44 18.80
N SER A 204 6.06 3.64 18.30
CA SER A 204 6.66 4.89 18.74
C SER A 204 5.64 6.03 18.68
N GLY A 205 5.99 7.19 19.22
CA GLY A 205 5.23 8.40 18.92
C GLY A 205 5.25 8.78 17.45
N GLY A 206 4.40 9.72 17.06
CA GLY A 206 4.33 10.22 15.70
C GLY A 206 4.73 11.68 15.54
N VAL A 207 4.66 12.14 14.29
CA VAL A 207 5.01 13.52 13.91
C VAL A 207 3.80 14.43 14.04
N GLY A 208 2.61 13.92 13.70
CA GLY A 208 1.35 14.68 13.65
C GLY A 208 0.56 14.71 14.96
N SER A 209 0.91 13.89 15.94
CA SER A 209 0.21 13.78 17.23
C SER A 209 0.76 14.80 18.25
N PRO A 210 -0.12 15.49 18.99
CA PRO A 210 0.27 16.29 20.14
C PRO A 210 0.59 15.39 21.34
N GLY A 211 1.54 15.79 22.19
CA GLY A 211 1.78 15.14 23.48
C GLY A 211 2.71 13.91 23.48
N ASP A 212 2.92 13.25 22.33
CA ASP A 212 3.92 12.19 22.18
C ASP A 212 5.20 12.67 21.47
N ASN A 213 6.20 11.80 21.35
CA ASN A 213 7.48 12.11 20.70
C ASN A 213 7.89 10.99 19.75
N PRO A 214 8.22 11.28 18.48
CA PRO A 214 8.60 10.25 17.52
C PRO A 214 9.84 9.44 17.93
N GLU A 215 10.72 9.98 18.76
CA GLU A 215 11.90 9.25 19.26
C GLU A 215 11.56 8.29 20.41
N HIS A 216 10.42 8.50 21.09
CA HIS A 216 10.02 7.69 22.21
C HIS A 216 9.26 6.45 21.74
N ARG A 217 9.67 5.31 22.28
CA ARG A 217 9.01 4.04 22.11
C ARG A 217 7.60 4.06 22.72
N GLN A 218 6.68 3.35 22.09
CA GLN A 218 5.35 3.00 22.60
C GLN A 218 5.21 1.48 22.68
N PHE A 219 4.39 1.00 23.62
CA PHE A 219 4.24 -0.37 24.11
C PHE A 219 5.50 -0.97 24.76
N SER A 220 5.28 -1.78 25.80
CA SER A 220 6.27 -2.65 26.43
C SER A 220 6.59 -3.88 25.58
N ASP A 221 7.65 -4.63 25.94
CA ASP A 221 8.07 -5.80 25.16
C ASP A 221 6.98 -6.87 25.24
N LEU A 222 6.41 -7.06 26.43
CA LEU A 222 5.32 -8.00 26.68
C LEU A 222 4.07 -7.69 25.85
N GLU A 223 3.74 -6.41 25.65
CA GLU A 223 2.59 -6.00 24.84
C GLU A 223 2.84 -6.24 23.34
N LEU A 224 4.02 -5.88 22.84
CA LEU A 224 4.39 -6.14 21.44
C LEU A 224 4.44 -7.65 21.15
N GLU A 225 5.05 -8.43 22.04
CA GLU A 225 5.11 -9.89 21.94
C GLU A 225 3.72 -10.52 21.96
N ALA A 226 2.83 -10.07 22.84
CA ALA A 226 1.44 -10.55 22.89
C ALA A 226 0.70 -10.31 21.57
N MET A 227 0.85 -9.11 20.98
CA MET A 227 0.22 -8.78 19.71
C MET A 227 0.79 -9.61 18.54
N VAL A 228 2.12 -9.73 18.45
CA VAL A 228 2.77 -10.51 17.39
C VAL A 228 2.43 -11.99 17.51
N ALA A 229 2.44 -12.55 18.72
CA ALA A 229 2.09 -13.95 18.95
C ALA A 229 0.63 -14.26 18.58
N GLU A 230 -0.31 -13.39 18.95
CA GLU A 230 -1.73 -13.59 18.62
C GLU A 230 -1.99 -13.40 17.12
N ALA A 231 -1.37 -12.41 16.47
CA ALA A 231 -1.47 -12.22 15.03
C ALA A 231 -0.95 -13.43 14.26
N SER A 232 0.23 -13.93 14.66
CA SER A 232 0.90 -15.07 14.03
C SER A 232 0.09 -16.36 14.16
N ARG A 233 -0.59 -16.58 15.30
CA ARG A 233 -1.50 -17.73 15.50
C ARG A 233 -2.64 -17.77 14.50
N ALA A 234 -2.99 -16.62 13.95
CA ALA A 234 -4.01 -16.46 12.93
C ALA A 234 -3.41 -16.24 11.54
N GLU A 235 -2.12 -16.50 11.32
CA GLU A 235 -1.42 -16.30 10.03
C GLU A 235 -1.45 -14.84 9.54
N ARG A 236 -1.48 -13.88 10.47
CA ARG A 236 -1.35 -12.44 10.19
C ARG A 236 0.02 -11.95 10.64
N ILE A 237 0.56 -10.99 9.90
CA ILE A 237 1.74 -10.23 10.31
C ILE A 237 1.37 -9.01 11.14
N VAL A 238 2.37 -8.44 11.83
CA VAL A 238 2.29 -7.12 12.45
C VAL A 238 3.11 -6.10 11.66
N ALA A 239 2.48 -4.99 11.29
CA ALA A 239 3.08 -3.78 10.75
C ALA A 239 3.24 -2.76 11.88
N ALA A 240 4.43 -2.18 12.06
CA ALA A 240 4.71 -1.28 13.16
C ALA A 240 4.99 0.14 12.67
N HIS A 241 4.18 1.11 13.08
CA HIS A 241 4.53 2.53 13.03
C HIS A 241 5.70 2.78 13.96
N CYS A 242 6.87 3.14 13.40
CA CYS A 242 8.10 3.38 14.17
C CYS A 242 8.95 4.49 13.54
N HIS A 243 9.16 5.58 14.28
CA HIS A 243 10.16 6.58 13.95
C HIS A 243 11.46 6.32 14.72
N GLY A 244 11.41 6.37 16.05
CA GLY A 244 12.58 6.28 16.93
C GLY A 244 13.22 4.90 16.98
N LYS A 245 14.56 4.87 17.06
CA LYS A 245 15.36 3.63 17.13
C LYS A 245 14.85 2.64 18.18
N SER A 246 14.51 3.12 19.38
CA SER A 246 14.03 2.27 20.48
C SER A 246 12.75 1.51 20.10
N GLY A 247 11.81 2.16 19.42
CA GLY A 247 10.59 1.52 18.90
C GLY A 247 10.90 0.53 17.78
N ILE A 248 11.76 0.89 16.83
CA ILE A 248 12.17 0.01 15.72
C ILE A 248 12.78 -1.29 16.26
N ILE A 249 13.76 -1.21 17.16
CA ILE A 249 14.42 -2.39 17.74
C ILE A 249 13.43 -3.25 18.53
N ALA A 250 12.54 -2.64 19.32
CA ALA A 250 11.54 -3.38 20.10
C ALA A 250 10.55 -4.12 19.18
N ALA A 251 10.03 -3.45 18.16
CA ALA A 251 9.11 -4.05 17.18
C ALA A 251 9.78 -5.22 16.43
N LEU A 252 11.02 -5.04 15.96
CA LEU A 252 11.77 -6.11 15.27
C LEU A 252 12.07 -7.30 16.18
N LYS A 253 12.40 -7.07 17.47
CA LYS A 253 12.62 -8.13 18.45
C LYS A 253 11.35 -8.93 18.74
N ALA A 254 10.22 -8.24 18.85
CA ALA A 254 8.92 -8.89 19.05
C ALA A 254 8.47 -9.70 17.82
N GLY A 255 9.00 -9.39 16.63
CA GLY A 255 8.71 -10.09 15.38
C GLY A 255 7.78 -9.32 14.42
N ALA A 256 7.75 -7.99 14.50
CA ALA A 256 7.09 -7.17 13.49
C ALA A 256 7.70 -7.45 12.10
N HIS A 257 6.82 -7.66 11.12
CA HIS A 257 7.19 -8.05 9.76
C HIS A 257 7.52 -6.84 8.89
N THR A 258 6.81 -5.73 9.10
CA THR A 258 7.05 -4.47 8.41
C THR A 258 7.27 -3.33 9.40
N ILE A 259 8.25 -2.48 9.09
CA ILE A 259 8.53 -1.23 9.80
C ILE A 259 8.08 -0.09 8.89
N GLU A 260 7.14 0.72 9.38
CA GLU A 260 6.66 1.90 8.68
C GLU A 260 7.46 3.13 9.13
N HIS A 261 7.75 4.02 8.18
CA HIS A 261 8.53 5.26 8.35
C HIS A 261 10.03 5.04 8.57
N GLY A 262 10.45 4.34 9.64
CA GLY A 262 11.85 4.01 9.91
C GLY A 262 12.79 5.23 10.06
N THR A 263 12.29 6.34 10.60
CA THR A 263 12.95 7.67 10.48
C THR A 263 14.32 7.79 11.16
N TYR A 264 14.52 7.11 12.28
CA TYR A 264 15.79 7.10 13.02
C TYR A 264 16.49 5.73 12.91
N MET A 265 16.33 5.06 11.78
CA MET A 265 17.04 3.82 11.49
C MET A 265 18.53 4.08 11.35
N ASP A 266 19.34 3.28 12.04
CA ASP A 266 20.80 3.26 11.92
C ASP A 266 21.30 1.85 11.55
N GLU A 267 22.62 1.66 11.57
CA GLU A 267 23.26 0.40 11.19
C GLU A 267 22.77 -0.81 12.02
N GLU A 268 22.46 -0.60 13.31
CA GLU A 268 21.94 -1.66 14.17
C GLU A 268 20.53 -2.08 13.73
N CYS A 269 19.66 -1.10 13.46
CA CYS A 269 18.32 -1.38 12.94
C CYS A 269 18.40 -2.09 11.58
N ILE A 270 19.24 -1.60 10.65
CA ILE A 270 19.42 -2.22 9.33
C ILE A 270 19.87 -3.67 9.47
N LYS A 271 20.89 -3.93 10.29
CA LYS A 271 21.37 -5.29 10.54
C LYS A 271 20.26 -6.20 11.06
N LEU A 272 19.47 -5.70 12.02
CA LEU A 272 18.37 -6.49 12.59
C LEU A 272 17.24 -6.72 11.57
N MET A 273 16.92 -5.74 10.74
CA MET A 273 15.94 -5.93 9.65
C MET A 273 16.39 -7.00 8.66
N LEU A 274 17.66 -7.00 8.28
CA LEU A 274 18.24 -8.04 7.43
C LEU A 274 18.18 -9.43 8.09
N GLU A 275 18.55 -9.52 9.37
CA GLU A 275 18.49 -10.78 10.14
C GLU A 275 17.06 -11.33 10.22
N LYS A 276 16.07 -10.46 10.45
CA LYS A 276 14.67 -10.85 10.58
C LYS A 276 13.93 -10.96 9.24
N GLY A 277 14.54 -10.53 8.14
CA GLY A 277 13.88 -10.42 6.85
C GLY A 277 12.73 -9.40 6.82
N ALA A 278 12.76 -8.41 7.72
CA ALA A 278 11.73 -7.39 7.85
C ALA A 278 11.76 -6.42 6.66
N ILE A 279 10.59 -5.88 6.32
CA ILE A 279 10.41 -4.97 5.18
C ILE A 279 10.28 -3.53 5.69
N LEU A 280 11.00 -2.60 5.06
CA LEU A 280 10.80 -1.18 5.28
C LEU A 280 9.73 -0.65 4.30
N VAL A 281 8.77 0.11 4.83
CA VAL A 281 7.90 0.98 4.03
C VAL A 281 8.15 2.42 4.48
N ALA A 282 8.95 3.14 3.70
CA ALA A 282 9.54 4.40 4.14
C ALA A 282 8.56 5.58 4.20
N THR A 283 7.47 5.51 3.43
CA THR A 283 6.39 6.52 3.36
C THR A 283 6.91 7.93 3.18
N ARG A 284 7.86 8.12 2.27
CA ARG A 284 8.52 9.40 2.10
C ARG A 284 7.62 10.46 1.45
N ALA A 285 6.65 10.04 0.64
CA ALA A 285 5.72 10.90 -0.08
C ALA A 285 4.91 11.81 0.85
N ILE A 286 4.49 11.33 2.03
CA ILE A 286 3.76 12.20 2.99
C ILE A 286 4.62 13.38 3.46
N ASN A 287 5.94 13.22 3.58
CA ASN A 287 6.81 14.37 3.88
C ASN A 287 6.82 15.38 2.74
N GLU A 288 6.94 14.92 1.50
CA GLU A 288 6.95 15.82 0.34
C GLU A 288 5.60 16.53 0.16
N ALA A 289 4.49 15.85 0.46
CA ALA A 289 3.17 16.47 0.49
C ALA A 289 3.05 17.52 1.60
N VAL A 290 3.48 17.21 2.83
CA VAL A 290 3.45 18.13 3.97
C VAL A 290 4.35 19.35 3.75
N LYS A 291 5.53 19.20 3.12
CA LYS A 291 6.41 20.33 2.77
C LYS A 291 5.72 21.41 1.94
N LYS A 292 4.77 21.03 1.08
CA LYS A 292 4.02 21.97 0.23
C LYS A 292 2.97 22.77 1.00
N GLN A 293 2.72 22.42 2.27
CA GLN A 293 1.64 22.97 3.08
C GLN A 293 2.01 23.13 4.55
N THR A 294 3.28 23.42 4.85
CA THR A 294 3.77 23.57 6.23
C THR A 294 3.04 24.66 7.01
N GLN A 295 2.45 25.65 6.33
CA GLN A 295 1.60 26.68 6.92
C GLN A 295 0.32 26.14 7.61
N LEU A 296 -0.07 24.90 7.32
CA LEU A 296 -1.22 24.24 7.95
C LEU A 296 -0.86 23.50 9.25
N LEU A 297 0.44 23.36 9.57
CA LEU A 297 0.89 22.70 10.78
C LEU A 297 0.82 23.65 11.98
N ASN A 298 0.46 23.11 13.15
CA ASN A 298 0.65 23.84 14.40
C ASN A 298 2.17 23.97 14.71
N PRO A 299 2.58 24.90 15.60
CA PRO A 299 4.00 25.15 15.89
C PRO A 299 4.78 23.93 16.43
N GLU A 300 4.13 23.07 17.22
CA GLU A 300 4.77 21.86 17.77
C GLU A 300 5.07 20.85 16.65
N SER A 301 4.06 20.57 15.82
CA SER A 301 4.18 19.66 14.67
C SER A 301 5.16 20.18 13.62
N LEU A 302 5.20 21.49 13.36
CA LEU A 302 6.18 22.10 12.45
C LEU A 302 7.61 21.88 12.97
N LYS A 303 7.85 22.12 14.27
CA LYS A 303 9.16 21.90 14.89
C LYS A 303 9.57 20.43 14.83
N LYS A 304 8.64 19.49 15.09
CA LYS A 304 8.87 18.06 14.92
C LYS A 304 9.25 17.74 13.47
N PHE A 305 8.48 18.26 12.51
CA PHE A 305 8.67 18.04 11.08
C PHE A 305 10.04 18.50 10.59
N GLU A 306 10.43 19.73 10.89
CA GLU A 306 11.75 20.27 10.51
C GLU A 306 12.89 19.48 11.15
N LYS A 307 12.71 19.03 12.40
CA LYS A 307 13.70 18.23 13.10
C LYS A 307 13.93 16.89 12.43
N ILE A 308 12.88 16.20 11.96
CA ILE A 308 12.93 14.79 11.50
C ILE A 308 13.25 14.62 10.01
N GLU A 309 13.04 15.65 9.20
CA GLU A 309 13.14 15.57 7.74
C GLU A 309 14.51 15.08 7.24
N PRO A 310 15.66 15.60 7.73
CA PRO A 310 16.97 15.15 7.26
C PRO A 310 17.30 13.72 7.70
N GLN A 311 16.89 13.31 8.91
CA GLN A 311 17.10 11.95 9.44
C GLN A 311 16.28 10.95 8.63
N ARG A 312 15.01 11.27 8.33
CA ARG A 312 14.17 10.40 7.49
C ARG A 312 14.79 10.16 6.12
N ARG A 313 15.35 11.21 5.51
CA ARG A 313 16.02 11.11 4.20
C ARG A 313 17.28 10.24 4.29
N ALA A 314 18.12 10.47 5.30
CA ALA A 314 19.34 9.71 5.51
C ALA A 314 19.07 8.24 5.83
N ALA A 315 18.07 7.96 6.68
CA ALA A 315 17.66 6.61 7.05
C ALA A 315 17.17 5.80 5.84
N TYR A 316 16.35 6.41 4.97
CA TYR A 316 15.88 5.72 3.76
C TYR A 316 17.05 5.38 2.82
N ALA A 317 17.93 6.34 2.55
CA ALA A 317 19.12 6.09 1.74
C ALA A 317 20.06 5.04 2.36
N ALA A 318 20.21 5.04 3.69
CA ALA A 318 20.98 4.03 4.40
C ALA A 318 20.36 2.64 4.29
N ALA A 319 19.02 2.51 4.38
CA ALA A 319 18.32 1.24 4.22
C ALA A 319 18.46 0.68 2.80
N VAL A 320 18.34 1.54 1.77
CA VAL A 320 18.60 1.17 0.37
C VAL A 320 20.03 0.66 0.20
N LYS A 321 21.03 1.46 0.65
CA LYS A 321 22.45 1.08 0.58
C LYS A 321 22.77 -0.19 1.37
N GLY A 322 22.08 -0.40 2.49
CA GLY A 322 22.22 -1.57 3.36
C GLY A 322 21.55 -2.83 2.82
N GLY A 323 20.80 -2.75 1.71
CA GLY A 323 20.12 -3.89 1.11
C GLY A 323 18.88 -4.36 1.87
N VAL A 324 18.28 -3.50 2.70
CA VAL A 324 17.00 -3.80 3.36
C VAL A 324 15.93 -3.99 2.30
N LYS A 325 15.09 -5.03 2.44
CA LYS A 325 13.93 -5.21 1.56
C LYS A 325 12.96 -4.06 1.77
N ILE A 326 12.56 -3.41 0.68
CA ILE A 326 11.69 -2.23 0.73
C ILE A 326 10.44 -2.49 -0.11
N ALA A 327 9.29 -2.11 0.42
CA ALA A 327 8.05 -1.97 -0.33
C ALA A 327 7.62 -0.50 -0.28
N LEU A 328 6.94 -0.01 -1.33
CA LEU A 328 6.51 1.38 -1.38
C LEU A 328 5.15 1.57 -0.73
N GLY A 329 5.00 2.65 0.02
CA GLY A 329 3.72 3.12 0.51
C GLY A 329 3.79 4.63 0.73
N SER A 330 2.67 5.35 0.64
CA SER A 330 2.69 6.83 0.60
C SER A 330 2.34 7.51 1.92
N ASP A 331 1.56 6.84 2.77
CA ASP A 331 0.87 7.38 3.95
C ASP A 331 -0.14 8.50 3.60
N PHE A 332 -0.79 8.36 2.45
CA PHE A 332 -1.84 9.28 1.99
C PHE A 332 -3.23 8.85 2.48
N GLY A 333 -4.10 9.83 2.74
CA GLY A 333 -5.44 9.60 3.26
C GLY A 333 -6.41 10.79 3.16
N VAL A 334 -6.06 11.84 2.41
CA VAL A 334 -6.91 13.03 2.27
C VAL A 334 -7.88 12.87 1.10
N SER A 335 -9.17 12.90 1.39
CA SER A 335 -10.25 12.79 0.40
C SER A 335 -10.62 14.14 -0.21
N ILE A 336 -9.62 14.92 -0.64
CA ILE A 336 -9.79 16.14 -1.43
C ILE A 336 -9.21 15.87 -2.82
N PRO A 337 -10.01 16.01 -3.90
CA PRO A 337 -9.52 15.81 -5.26
C PRO A 337 -8.33 16.73 -5.57
N GLY A 338 -7.26 16.17 -6.13
CA GLY A 338 -6.06 16.91 -6.52
C GLY A 338 -5.18 17.38 -5.36
N HIS A 339 -5.47 16.96 -4.12
CA HIS A 339 -4.66 17.30 -2.96
C HIS A 339 -3.29 16.59 -2.98
N HIS A 340 -2.26 17.22 -2.42
CA HIS A 340 -0.88 16.70 -2.46
C HIS A 340 -0.67 15.38 -1.69
N ALA A 341 -1.52 15.11 -0.69
CA ALA A 341 -1.61 13.84 0.04
C ALA A 341 -2.93 13.10 -0.24
N GLY A 342 -3.52 13.38 -1.40
CA GLY A 342 -4.76 12.77 -1.86
C GLY A 342 -4.52 11.46 -2.59
N HIS A 343 -5.57 10.66 -2.66
CA HIS A 343 -5.57 9.40 -3.38
C HIS A 343 -5.34 9.62 -4.89
N GLY A 344 -4.50 8.77 -5.50
CA GLY A 344 -4.08 8.88 -6.90
C GLY A 344 -2.76 9.64 -7.10
N ALA A 345 -2.27 10.39 -6.11
CA ALA A 345 -0.92 10.99 -6.12
C ALA A 345 0.17 10.07 -5.53
N ASN A 346 -0.22 8.87 -5.09
CA ASN A 346 0.56 7.91 -4.32
C ASN A 346 1.91 7.51 -4.99
N ALA A 347 1.95 7.52 -6.32
CA ALA A 347 3.14 7.16 -7.11
C ALA A 347 4.33 8.12 -6.90
N LEU A 348 4.15 9.26 -6.21
CA LEU A 348 5.24 10.09 -5.71
C LEU A 348 6.29 9.28 -4.90
N GLU A 349 5.89 8.20 -4.24
CA GLU A 349 6.80 7.33 -3.50
C GLU A 349 7.85 6.66 -4.40
N LEU A 350 7.54 6.37 -5.67
CA LEU A 350 8.49 5.81 -6.65
C LEU A 350 9.65 6.78 -6.90
N LYS A 351 9.33 8.06 -7.09
CA LYS A 351 10.35 9.12 -7.21
C LYS A 351 11.17 9.22 -5.93
N CYS A 352 10.53 9.18 -4.77
CA CYS A 352 11.22 9.23 -3.49
C CYS A 352 12.19 8.06 -3.28
N ALA A 353 11.85 6.87 -3.77
CA ALA A 353 12.71 5.69 -3.72
C ALA A 353 13.95 5.84 -4.62
N VAL A 354 13.78 6.39 -5.83
CA VAL A 354 14.91 6.73 -6.72
C VAL A 354 15.79 7.82 -6.12
N ASP A 355 15.20 8.87 -5.54
CA ASP A 355 15.93 9.93 -4.82
C ASP A 355 16.73 9.36 -3.61
N ALA A 356 16.26 8.27 -3.01
CA ALA A 356 16.94 7.56 -1.93
C ALA A 356 18.09 6.62 -2.41
N GLY A 357 18.26 6.46 -3.72
CA GLY A 357 19.36 5.72 -4.33
C GLY A 357 18.98 4.39 -4.98
N MET A 358 17.67 4.09 -5.12
CA MET A 358 17.24 2.95 -5.95
C MET A 358 17.38 3.26 -7.44
N THR A 359 17.64 2.24 -8.25
CA THR A 359 17.39 2.33 -9.70
C THR A 359 15.88 2.38 -9.97
N PRO A 360 15.43 2.91 -11.12
CA PRO A 360 14.03 2.86 -11.50
C PRO A 360 13.42 1.44 -11.46
N LEU A 361 14.18 0.42 -11.89
CA LEU A 361 13.74 -0.97 -11.83
C LEU A 361 13.57 -1.47 -10.38
N GLN A 362 14.49 -1.10 -9.47
CA GLN A 362 14.36 -1.42 -8.04
C GLN A 362 13.15 -0.71 -7.40
N ALA A 363 12.89 0.54 -7.77
CA ALA A 363 11.72 1.27 -7.30
C ALA A 363 10.42 0.62 -7.80
N ILE A 364 10.38 0.17 -9.06
CA ILE A 364 9.26 -0.59 -9.60
C ILE A 364 9.08 -1.92 -8.86
N GLU A 365 10.15 -2.68 -8.60
CA GLU A 365 10.06 -3.93 -7.82
C GLU A 365 9.51 -3.67 -6.41
N ALA A 366 9.97 -2.59 -5.75
CA ALA A 366 9.47 -2.18 -4.45
C ALA A 366 7.97 -1.79 -4.48
N GLY A 367 7.50 -1.17 -5.57
CA GLY A 367 6.11 -0.78 -5.79
C GLY A 367 5.23 -1.84 -6.44
N THR A 368 5.75 -3.04 -6.71
CA THR A 368 5.02 -4.15 -7.34
C THR A 368 5.30 -5.47 -6.63
N ALA A 369 6.36 -6.18 -6.99
CA ALA A 369 6.66 -7.53 -6.52
C ALA A 369 6.88 -7.62 -5.00
N ASN A 370 7.35 -6.55 -4.35
CA ASN A 370 7.51 -6.51 -2.89
C ASN A 370 6.22 -6.16 -2.16
N GLY A 371 5.21 -5.63 -2.84
CA GLY A 371 3.94 -5.22 -2.25
C GLY A 371 3.21 -6.36 -1.51
N PRO A 372 2.92 -7.50 -2.18
CA PRO A 372 2.30 -8.66 -1.55
C PRO A 372 3.08 -9.19 -0.34
N LEU A 373 4.41 -9.10 -0.36
CA LEU A 373 5.26 -9.60 0.73
C LEU A 373 4.99 -8.91 2.06
N THR A 374 4.41 -7.70 2.05
CA THR A 374 4.01 -6.94 3.24
C THR A 374 2.84 -7.57 4.02
N LEU A 375 2.20 -8.60 3.47
CA LEU A 375 1.09 -9.34 4.07
C LEU A 375 1.52 -10.69 4.68
N GLY A 376 2.77 -11.09 4.47
CA GLY A 376 3.29 -12.39 4.94
C GLY A 376 2.43 -13.57 4.42
N PRO A 377 1.92 -14.46 5.29
CA PRO A 377 1.12 -15.61 4.86
C PRO A 377 -0.17 -15.26 4.10
N GLN A 378 -0.68 -14.02 4.25
CA GLN A 378 -1.88 -13.56 3.53
C GLN A 378 -1.58 -13.04 2.11
N ALA A 379 -0.32 -13.10 1.66
CA ALA A 379 0.08 -12.59 0.37
C ALA A 379 -0.60 -13.36 -0.78
N PRO A 380 -1.24 -12.66 -1.75
CA PRO A 380 -1.68 -13.28 -2.99
C PRO A 380 -0.48 -13.57 -3.91
N LEU A 381 -0.72 -14.39 -4.94
CA LEU A 381 0.18 -14.48 -6.11
C LEU A 381 -0.08 -13.27 -7.03
N SER A 382 0.43 -12.10 -6.66
CA SER A 382 0.26 -10.83 -7.37
C SER A 382 1.56 -10.03 -7.38
N GLY A 383 1.55 -8.83 -7.96
CA GLY A 383 2.71 -7.92 -8.00
C GLY A 383 3.80 -8.28 -9.01
N GLU A 384 3.66 -9.38 -9.75
CA GLU A 384 4.57 -9.79 -10.82
C GLU A 384 3.79 -10.21 -12.07
N LEU A 385 4.34 -9.95 -13.25
CA LEU A 385 3.85 -10.53 -14.51
C LEU A 385 4.49 -11.90 -14.68
N LYS A 386 3.82 -12.92 -14.15
CA LYS A 386 4.31 -14.28 -14.10
C LYS A 386 3.17 -15.27 -14.24
N GLU A 387 3.41 -16.41 -14.88
CA GLU A 387 2.41 -17.46 -15.02
C GLU A 387 1.84 -17.88 -13.65
N GLY A 388 0.51 -18.04 -13.58
CA GLY A 388 -0.24 -18.37 -12.37
C GLY A 388 -0.57 -17.18 -11.48
N TYR A 389 0.07 -16.02 -11.66
CA TYR A 389 -0.21 -14.81 -10.88
C TYR A 389 -1.50 -14.12 -11.35
N ASP A 390 -2.00 -13.22 -10.52
CA ASP A 390 -3.17 -12.41 -10.79
C ASP A 390 -2.93 -11.52 -12.02
N ALA A 391 -3.93 -11.42 -12.89
CA ALA A 391 -3.92 -10.55 -14.08
C ALA A 391 -4.17 -9.08 -13.70
N ASP A 392 -3.28 -8.53 -12.88
CA ASP A 392 -3.26 -7.16 -12.39
C ASP A 392 -2.08 -6.41 -13.01
N PHE A 393 -2.34 -5.62 -14.04
CA PHE A 393 -1.29 -4.96 -14.82
C PHE A 393 -1.76 -3.65 -15.42
N ILE A 394 -0.78 -2.81 -15.77
CA ILE A 394 -1.01 -1.48 -16.34
C ILE A 394 -0.20 -1.32 -17.62
N ALA A 395 -0.66 -0.40 -18.47
CA ALA A 395 0.14 0.08 -19.60
C ALA A 395 0.47 1.56 -19.46
N VAL A 396 1.72 1.89 -19.73
CA VAL A 396 2.30 3.22 -19.50
C VAL A 396 2.65 3.85 -20.85
N ALA A 397 2.40 5.15 -21.00
CA ALA A 397 2.61 5.88 -22.25
C ALA A 397 4.09 5.95 -22.69
N GLY A 398 5.03 5.75 -21.76
CA GLY A 398 6.48 5.79 -21.99
C GLY A 398 7.22 4.81 -21.09
N ASN A 399 8.54 4.72 -21.26
CA ASN A 399 9.41 3.81 -20.50
C ASN A 399 9.77 4.39 -19.12
N PRO A 400 9.27 3.81 -18.00
CA PRO A 400 9.54 4.34 -16.66
C PRO A 400 10.95 4.03 -16.17
N LEU A 401 11.74 3.26 -16.93
CA LEU A 401 13.14 3.00 -16.62
C LEU A 401 14.07 4.15 -17.05
N ASP A 402 13.62 4.97 -18.00
CA ASP A 402 14.34 6.17 -18.44
C ASP A 402 13.98 7.39 -17.59
N ASP A 403 12.70 7.48 -17.18
CA ASP A 403 12.18 8.50 -16.28
C ASP A 403 11.07 7.92 -15.40
N ILE A 404 11.35 7.76 -14.10
CA ILE A 404 10.37 7.20 -13.15
C ILE A 404 9.18 8.15 -12.92
N GLU A 405 9.34 9.45 -13.16
CA GLU A 405 8.30 10.45 -12.87
C GLU A 405 7.07 10.27 -13.75
N ILE A 406 7.19 9.60 -14.89
CA ILE A 406 6.04 9.32 -15.75
C ILE A 406 4.95 8.53 -15.02
N LEU A 407 5.31 7.68 -14.05
CA LEU A 407 4.37 6.91 -13.24
C LEU A 407 3.64 7.78 -12.20
N THR A 408 4.17 8.97 -11.89
CA THR A 408 3.55 9.89 -10.94
C THR A 408 2.39 10.69 -11.54
N MET A 409 2.20 10.60 -12.85
CA MET A 409 1.17 11.30 -13.61
C MET A 409 0.09 10.30 -14.06
N PRO A 410 -1.12 10.29 -13.46
CA PRO A 410 -2.15 9.30 -13.77
C PRO A 410 -2.54 9.24 -15.25
N ASP A 411 -2.44 10.33 -16.00
CA ASP A 411 -2.74 10.37 -17.44
C ASP A 411 -1.76 9.55 -18.29
N ASN A 412 -0.53 9.33 -17.81
CA ASN A 412 0.43 8.45 -18.47
C ASN A 412 0.11 6.97 -18.26
N ILE A 413 -0.74 6.64 -17.28
CA ILE A 413 -1.25 5.28 -17.09
C ILE A 413 -2.42 5.07 -18.05
N THR A 414 -2.11 4.65 -19.28
CA THR A 414 -3.08 4.59 -20.38
C THR A 414 -4.13 3.50 -20.18
N HIS A 415 -3.74 2.37 -19.59
CA HIS A 415 -4.62 1.24 -19.36
C HIS A 415 -4.41 0.61 -17.98
N VAL A 416 -5.47 0.06 -17.42
CA VAL A 416 -5.46 -0.60 -16.10
C VAL A 416 -6.33 -1.84 -16.16
N TRP A 417 -5.72 -3.01 -15.92
CA TRP A 417 -6.39 -4.28 -15.70
C TRP A 417 -6.28 -4.67 -14.23
N ARG A 418 -7.39 -5.16 -13.68
CA ARG A 418 -7.43 -5.76 -12.34
C ARG A 418 -8.33 -7.00 -12.39
N GLY A 419 -7.82 -8.14 -11.95
CA GLY A 419 -8.47 -9.43 -12.08
C GLY A 419 -8.79 -9.76 -13.53
N GLY A 420 -7.94 -9.33 -14.48
CA GLY A 420 -8.14 -9.47 -15.92
C GLY A 420 -9.24 -8.60 -16.53
N LYS A 421 -9.99 -7.83 -15.72
CA LYS A 421 -10.98 -6.88 -16.23
C LYS A 421 -10.31 -5.55 -16.56
N LEU A 422 -10.56 -5.04 -17.76
CA LEU A 422 -10.14 -3.70 -18.17
C LEU A 422 -11.00 -2.63 -17.49
N TYR A 423 -10.37 -1.76 -16.70
CA TYR A 423 -11.02 -0.65 -15.99
C TYR A 423 -10.70 0.72 -16.59
N LYS A 424 -9.55 0.87 -17.24
CA LYS A 424 -9.10 2.11 -17.88
C LYS A 424 -8.59 1.83 -19.28
N SER A 425 -8.97 2.64 -20.25
CA SER A 425 -8.35 2.72 -21.58
C SER A 425 -8.64 4.09 -22.20
N PRO A 426 -8.02 4.47 -23.32
CA PRO A 426 -8.48 5.61 -24.11
C PRO A 426 -9.99 5.48 -24.42
N GLY A 427 -10.77 6.51 -24.09
CA GLY A 427 -12.23 6.49 -24.20
C GLY A 427 -13.00 5.85 -23.05
N LEU A 428 -12.32 5.22 -22.08
CA LEU A 428 -12.90 4.59 -20.88
C LEU A 428 -12.13 5.07 -19.63
N PRO A 429 -12.46 6.23 -19.05
CA PRO A 429 -11.82 6.71 -17.82
C PRO A 429 -12.42 6.01 -16.59
N VAL A 430 -11.60 5.72 -15.57
CA VAL A 430 -12.07 5.19 -14.27
C VAL A 430 -12.86 6.27 -13.50
N VAL A 431 -12.32 7.49 -13.48
CA VAL A 431 -12.96 8.67 -12.89
C VAL A 431 -13.43 9.56 -14.02
N THR A 432 -14.72 9.84 -14.10
CA THR A 432 -15.22 10.80 -15.10
C THR A 432 -14.85 12.22 -14.64
N SER A 433 -14.04 12.91 -15.45
CA SER A 433 -13.58 14.30 -15.19
C SER A 433 -14.72 15.33 -15.09
N LYS A 434 -15.97 14.94 -15.41
CA LYS A 434 -17.15 15.82 -15.41
C LYS A 434 -17.62 16.30 -14.03
N LEU A 435 -17.01 15.85 -12.94
CA LEU A 435 -17.31 16.34 -11.58
C LEU A 435 -16.32 17.43 -11.10
N GLN A 436 -15.42 17.92 -11.96
CA GLN A 436 -14.46 18.99 -11.65
C GLN A 436 -14.96 20.41 -12.02
N LYS A 437 -16.27 20.66 -12.04
CA LYS A 437 -16.80 22.01 -12.25
C LYS A 437 -17.50 22.54 -11.03
#